data_AF-A0A327Y4M3-F1
#
_entry.id   AF-A0A327Y4M3-F1
#
_cell.length_a   1.000
_cell.length_b   1.000
_cell.length_c   1.000
_cell.angle_alpha   90.00
_cell.angle_beta   90.00
_cell.angle_gamma   90.00
#
_symmetry.space_group_name_H-M   'P 1'
#
loop_
_entity.id
_entity.type
_entity.pdbx_description
1 polymer ?
#
loop_
_entity_poly.entity_id
_entity_poly.type
_entity_poly.pdbx_seq_one_letter_code
_entity_poly.pdbx_strand_id
1 'polypeptide(L)'
;MSRKCFANCFPFRKGLINQNQPMLENMKHVPFFQTSRPRNPAWRAQLFSAKAVGAGGVLRRKKSDVHRELGYEALLAEVRARGFHLLECGDQYVIICNPGQMRVHC
;
A
#
# COMPACT_ATOMS: atom_id res chain seq x y z
N MET A 1 10.69 38.72 8.02
CA MET A 1 12.12 38.44 7.72
C MET A 1 12.50 37.04 8.20
N SER A 2 13.28 36.31 7.38
CA SER A 2 14.15 35.13 7.63
C SER A 2 13.65 33.99 8.54
N ARG A 3 13.39 32.76 8.06
CA ARG A 3 14.26 31.74 7.40
C ARG A 3 15.43 31.22 8.27
N LYS A 4 15.55 29.88 8.23
CA LYS A 4 16.69 28.96 8.53
C LYS A 4 16.73 28.47 10.00
N CYS A 5 17.04 27.23 10.37
CA CYS A 5 17.82 26.11 9.78
C CYS A 5 17.17 24.76 10.22
N PHE A 6 16.99 23.71 9.41
CA PHE A 6 17.96 22.68 8.97
C PHE A 6 18.98 22.19 10.03
N ALA A 7 18.82 20.96 10.53
CA ALA A 7 19.89 19.95 10.55
C ALA A 7 19.41 18.62 11.17
N ASN A 8 19.67 17.55 10.42
CA ASN A 8 19.67 16.16 10.84
C ASN A 8 20.53 15.91 12.09
N CYS A 9 20.14 14.95 12.92
CA CYS A 9 21.11 14.03 13.51
C CYS A 9 20.43 12.71 13.93
N PHE A 10 20.61 11.67 13.11
CA PHE A 10 20.45 10.27 13.50
C PHE A 10 21.26 9.96 14.76
N PRO A 11 20.74 9.13 15.67
CA PRO A 11 21.60 8.24 16.43
C PRO A 11 21.30 6.80 16.01
N PHE A 12 22.21 6.30 15.16
CA PHE A 12 22.47 4.89 14.97
C PHE A 12 23.04 4.34 16.27
N ARG A 13 22.29 3.49 16.99
CA ARG A 13 22.83 2.69 18.10
C ARG A 13 22.75 1.22 17.75
N LYS A 14 23.93 0.65 17.51
CA LYS A 14 24.21 -0.79 17.46
C LYS A 14 23.94 -1.43 18.83
N GLY A 15 23.57 -2.70 18.83
CA GLY A 15 23.50 -3.56 20.02
C GLY A 15 22.43 -4.63 19.84
N LEU A 16 22.70 -5.67 19.04
CA LEU A 16 23.12 -7.00 19.51
C LEU A 16 21.94 -7.86 20.03
N ILE A 17 21.47 -8.75 19.14
CA ILE A 17 21.10 -10.15 19.37
C ILE A 17 20.92 -10.60 20.84
N ASN A 18 19.67 -10.88 21.24
CA ASN A 18 19.36 -12.12 21.95
C ASN A 18 17.89 -12.54 21.75
N GLN A 19 17.71 -13.84 21.68
CA GLN A 19 16.54 -14.61 21.35
C GLN A 19 15.51 -14.60 22.49
N ASN A 20 14.26 -14.90 22.10
CA ASN A 20 13.14 -15.40 22.92
C ASN A 20 12.10 -14.37 23.40
N GLN A 21 10.97 -14.38 22.69
CA GLN A 21 9.60 -14.14 23.18
C GLN A 21 9.42 -14.60 24.64
N PRO A 22 8.62 -13.91 25.47
CA PRO A 22 7.19 -13.71 25.20
C PRO A 22 6.67 -12.34 25.65
N MET A 23 5.44 -11.99 25.26
CA MET A 23 4.49 -11.06 25.93
C MET A 23 3.52 -10.51 24.88
N LEU A 24 2.56 -11.34 24.49
CA LEU A 24 1.34 -10.93 23.78
C LEU A 24 0.32 -10.40 24.79
N GLU A 25 0.71 -9.41 25.59
CA GLU A 25 -0.18 -8.81 26.57
C GLU A 25 -0.07 -7.29 26.42
N ASN A 26 -1.15 -6.65 25.95
CA ASN A 26 -1.39 -5.20 25.94
C ASN A 26 -1.01 -4.42 24.67
N MET A 27 -1.84 -4.56 23.62
CA MET A 27 -2.25 -3.39 22.84
C MET A 27 -3.69 -3.55 22.31
N LYS A 28 -4.67 -3.28 23.18
CA LYS A 28 -6.12 -3.38 22.93
C LYS A 28 -6.76 -2.14 22.29
N HIS A 29 -6.04 -1.33 21.50
CA HIS A 29 -6.72 -0.32 20.66
C HIS A 29 -5.85 0.16 19.48
N VAL A 30 -6.03 -0.52 18.35
CA VAL A 30 -5.74 0.00 17.00
C VAL A 30 -6.95 -0.39 16.15
N PRO A 31 -7.53 0.50 15.31
CA PRO A 31 -8.62 0.09 14.45
C PRO A 31 -8.08 -1.01 13.53
N PHE A 32 -8.78 -2.13 13.53
CA PHE A 32 -8.44 -3.42 12.96
C PHE A 32 -8.35 -3.39 11.42
N PHE A 33 -7.48 -2.58 10.84
CA PHE A 33 -7.08 -2.73 9.44
C PHE A 33 -5.94 -3.76 9.42
N GLN A 34 -6.31 -5.03 9.43
CA GLN A 34 -5.35 -6.11 9.29
C GLN A 34 -4.63 -5.96 7.95
N THR A 35 -3.39 -5.45 7.99
CA THR A 35 -2.45 -5.56 6.89
C THR A 35 -2.02 -7.03 6.82
N SER A 36 -2.91 -7.89 6.29
CA SER A 36 -2.54 -9.26 5.94
C SER A 36 -1.33 -9.16 5.03
N ARG A 37 -0.19 -9.71 5.48
CA ARG A 37 1.01 -9.81 4.63
C ARG A 37 0.56 -10.34 3.28
N PRO A 38 0.86 -9.65 2.16
CA PRO A 38 0.34 -10.08 0.88
C PRO A 38 0.85 -11.47 0.60
N ARG A 39 -0.08 -12.36 0.27
CA ARG A 39 0.21 -13.78 0.08
C ARG A 39 1.30 -13.99 -0.96
N ASN A 40 1.36 -13.10 -1.94
CA ASN A 40 2.38 -13.10 -2.97
C ASN A 40 3.04 -11.71 -3.14
N PRO A 41 4.22 -11.46 -2.53
CA PRO A 41 4.92 -10.19 -2.65
C PRO A 41 5.43 -9.91 -4.08
N ALA A 42 5.78 -10.96 -4.82
CA ALA A 42 6.22 -10.83 -6.22
C ALA A 42 5.06 -10.38 -7.11
N TRP A 43 3.85 -10.92 -6.90
CA TRP A 43 2.66 -10.50 -7.64
C TRP A 43 2.29 -9.03 -7.37
N ARG A 44 2.40 -8.58 -6.12
CA ARG A 44 2.22 -7.16 -5.78
C ARG A 44 3.23 -6.27 -6.49
N ALA A 45 4.50 -6.67 -6.49
CA ALA A 45 5.54 -5.94 -7.21
C ALA A 45 5.21 -5.89 -8.71
N GLN A 46 4.77 -6.99 -9.32
CA GLN A 46 4.37 -7.05 -10.72
C GLN A 46 3.14 -6.18 -11.04
N LEU A 47 2.16 -6.10 -10.13
CA LEU A 47 0.99 -5.27 -10.30
C LEU A 47 1.37 -3.78 -10.41
N PHE A 48 2.33 -3.33 -9.59
CA PHE A 48 2.74 -1.93 -9.51
C PHE A 48 4.07 -1.61 -10.22
N SER A 49 4.75 -2.60 -10.81
CA SER A 49 5.97 -2.39 -11.61
C SER A 49 5.68 -1.99 -13.05
N ALA A 50 4.40 -2.03 -13.46
CA ALA A 50 4.01 -1.68 -14.81
C ALA A 50 4.37 -0.22 -15.11
N LYS A 51 4.92 0.04 -16.31
CA LYS A 51 5.22 1.38 -16.84
C LYS A 51 4.02 2.35 -16.73
N ALA A 52 2.81 1.80 -16.72
CA ALA A 52 1.56 2.51 -16.49
C ALA A 52 1.53 3.29 -15.16
N VAL A 53 2.16 2.80 -14.09
CA VAL A 53 2.17 3.47 -12.78
C VAL A 53 2.96 4.78 -12.81
N GLY A 54 4.06 4.83 -13.56
CA GLY A 54 4.89 6.04 -13.67
C GLY A 54 4.33 7.11 -14.62
N ALA A 55 3.41 6.76 -15.51
CA ALA A 55 2.89 7.65 -16.56
C ALA A 55 1.41 8.06 -16.36
N GLY A 56 0.78 7.72 -15.23
CA GLY A 56 -0.63 8.03 -14.99
C GLY A 56 -1.62 7.08 -15.68
N GLY A 57 -1.20 5.85 -15.96
CA GLY A 57 -1.99 4.84 -16.66
C GLY A 57 -3.07 4.17 -15.81
N VAL A 58 -3.78 3.23 -16.43
CA VAL A 58 -4.87 2.46 -15.82
C VAL A 58 -4.49 0.99 -15.77
N LEU A 59 -4.57 0.39 -14.58
CA LEU A 59 -4.38 -1.06 -14.38
C LEU A 59 -5.74 -1.75 -14.32
N ARG A 60 -5.90 -2.85 -15.05
CA ARG A 60 -7.11 -3.69 -15.01
C ARG A 60 -6.74 -5.08 -14.52
N ARG A 61 -7.47 -5.61 -13.54
CA ARG A 61 -7.27 -6.96 -13.00
C ARG A 61 -8.57 -7.62 -12.60
N LYS A 62 -8.65 -8.95 -12.75
CA LYS A 62 -9.79 -9.72 -12.25
C LYS A 62 -9.84 -9.69 -10.73
N LYS A 63 -11.05 -9.55 -10.18
CA LYS A 63 -11.30 -9.59 -8.74
C LYS A 63 -10.79 -10.90 -8.14
N SER A 64 -11.14 -12.03 -8.75
CA SER A 64 -10.74 -13.36 -8.26
C SER A 64 -9.23 -13.51 -8.08
N ASP A 65 -8.43 -12.98 -9.01
CA ASP A 65 -6.98 -13.03 -8.92
C ASP A 65 -6.44 -12.10 -7.82
N VAL A 66 -6.98 -10.89 -7.71
CA VAL A 66 -6.63 -9.96 -6.63
C VAL A 66 -6.92 -10.57 -5.25
N HIS A 67 -8.12 -11.13 -5.08
CA HIS A 67 -8.54 -11.76 -3.82
C HIS A 67 -7.66 -12.96 -3.46
N ARG A 68 -7.25 -13.75 -4.45
CA ARG A 68 -6.38 -14.93 -4.26
C ARG A 68 -4.94 -14.54 -3.90
N GLU A 69 -4.35 -13.56 -4.58
CA GLU A 69 -2.91 -13.27 -4.51
C GLU A 69 -2.54 -12.19 -3.48
N LEU A 70 -3.38 -11.16 -3.34
CA LEU A 70 -3.10 -9.96 -2.54
C LEU A 70 -4.11 -9.80 -1.39
N GLY A 71 -5.39 -10.03 -1.68
CA GLY A 71 -6.51 -9.65 -0.83
C GLY A 71 -6.97 -8.21 -1.10
N TYR A 72 -8.27 -7.97 -0.92
CA TYR A 72 -8.88 -6.67 -1.19
C TYR A 72 -8.35 -5.56 -0.27
N GLU A 73 -8.25 -5.84 1.03
CA GLU A 73 -7.78 -4.85 2.01
C GLU A 73 -6.33 -4.41 1.75
N ALA A 74 -5.46 -5.36 1.40
CA ALA A 74 -4.08 -5.05 1.04
C ALA A 74 -3.99 -4.22 -0.25
N LEU A 75 -4.85 -4.50 -1.24
CA LEU A 75 -4.93 -3.69 -2.45
C LEU A 75 -5.39 -2.27 -2.13
N LEU A 76 -6.44 -2.12 -1.33
CA LEU A 76 -7.01 -0.83 -0.96
C LEU A 76 -6.00 0.02 -0.17
N ALA A 77 -5.24 -0.60 0.73
CA ALA A 77 -4.17 0.06 1.47
C ALA A 77 -3.06 0.59 0.54
N GLU A 78 -2.61 -0.21 -0.44
CA GLU A 78 -1.59 0.20 -1.42
C GLU A 78 -2.08 1.34 -2.32
N VAL A 79 -3.32 1.23 -2.82
CA VAL A 79 -3.94 2.27 -3.65
C VAL A 79 -4.02 3.59 -2.88
N ARG A 80 -4.50 3.55 -1.63
CA ARG A 80 -4.58 4.73 -0.76
C ARG A 80 -3.22 5.32 -0.44
N ALA A 81 -2.23 4.48 -0.13
CA ALA A 81 -0.87 4.92 0.17
C ALA A 81 -0.21 5.67 -1.00
N ARG A 82 -0.58 5.32 -2.24
CA ARG A 82 -0.08 5.96 -3.47
C ARG A 82 -0.95 7.12 -3.96
N GLY A 83 -2.10 7.36 -3.32
CA GLY A 83 -3.08 8.35 -3.76
C GLY A 83 -3.79 7.97 -5.07
N PHE A 84 -3.86 6.68 -5.40
CA PHE A 84 -4.54 6.21 -6.61
C PHE A 84 -6.04 6.02 -6.36
N HIS A 85 -6.79 5.79 -7.44
CA HIS A 85 -8.22 5.49 -7.37
C HIS A 85 -8.48 4.05 -7.77
N LEU A 86 -9.20 3.31 -6.94
CA LEU A 86 -9.67 1.96 -7.23
C LEU A 86 -11.16 2.00 -7.57
N LEU A 87 -11.51 1.41 -8.70
CA LEU A 87 -12.86 1.26 -9.20
C LEU A 87 -13.20 -0.22 -9.29
N GLU A 88 -14.43 -0.55 -8.94
CA GLU A 88 -14.99 -1.87 -9.13
C GLU A 88 -15.93 -1.86 -10.33
N CYS A 89 -15.67 -2.72 -11.32
CA CYS A 89 -16.46 -2.85 -12.53
C CYS A 89 -16.75 -4.34 -12.77
N GLY A 90 -17.88 -4.82 -12.26
CA GLY A 90 -18.27 -6.23 -12.40
C GLY A 90 -17.26 -7.17 -11.73
N ASP A 91 -16.64 -8.05 -12.53
CA ASP A 91 -15.62 -9.01 -12.09
C ASP A 91 -14.19 -8.43 -12.13
N GLN A 92 -14.05 -7.13 -12.38
CA GLN A 92 -12.76 -6.46 -12.53
C GLN A 92 -12.57 -5.32 -11.53
N TYR A 93 -11.32 -5.17 -11.11
CA TYR A 93 -10.80 -3.97 -10.49
C TYR A 93 -10.05 -3.13 -11.54
N VAL A 94 -10.37 -1.84 -11.56
CA VAL A 94 -9.71 -0.84 -12.40
C VAL A 94 -9.02 0.16 -11.48
N ILE A 95 -7.70 0.26 -11.56
CA ILE A 95 -6.88 1.16 -10.73
C ILE A 95 -6.37 2.28 -11.62
N ILE A 96 -6.77 3.51 -11.32
CA ILE A 96 -6.27 4.71 -12.01
C ILE A 96 -5.07 5.22 -11.22
N CYS A 97 -3.89 5.18 -11.84
CA CYS A 97 -2.63 5.58 -11.23
C CYS A 97 -2.42 7.10 -11.31
N ASN A 98 -3.45 7.88 -11.01
CA ASN A 98 -3.42 9.34 -11.04
C ASN A 98 -3.93 9.88 -9.70
N PRO A 99 -3.17 10.73 -8.98
CA PRO A 99 -3.63 11.37 -7.75
C PRO A 99 -4.62 12.52 -7.95
N GLY A 100 -4.85 12.94 -9.20
CA GLY A 100 -5.83 13.97 -9.54
C GLY A 100 -7.28 13.55 -9.36
N GLN A 101 -8.19 14.49 -9.57
CA GLN A 101 -9.64 14.24 -9.52
C GLN A 101 -10.09 13.37 -10.70
N MET A 102 -11.06 12.50 -10.45
CA MET A 102 -11.72 11.68 -11.47
C MET A 102 -13.16 12.18 -11.68
N ARG A 103 -13.59 12.29 -12.94
CA ARG A 103 -14.99 12.55 -13.32
C ARG A 103 -15.47 11.40 -14.19
N VAL A 104 -16.64 10.87 -13.88
CA VAL A 104 -17.29 9.81 -14.68
C VAL A 104 -18.39 10.47 -15.52
N HIS A 105 -18.34 10.26 -16.82
CA HIS A 105 -19.38 10.67 -17.78
C HIS A 105 -20.11 9.41 -18.25
N CYS A 106 -21.44 9.48 -18.32
CA CYS A 106 -22.31 8.38 -18.73
C CYS A 106 -22.92 8.67 -20.09
#